data_AF-A0A7C5P1W5-F1
#
_entry.id   AF-A0A7C5P1W5-F1
#
_cell.length_a   1.000
_cell.length_b   1.000
_cell.length_c   1.000
_cell.angle_alpha   90.00
_cell.angle_beta   90.00
_cell.angle_gamma   90.00
#
_symmetry.space_group_name_H-M   'P 1'
#
loop_
_entity.id
_entity.type
_entity.pdbx_description
1 polymer ?
#
loop_
_entity_poly.entity_id
_entity_poly.type
_entity_poly.pdbx_seq_one_letter_code
_entity_poly.pdbx_strand_id
1 'polypeptide(L)'
;MVLKSGQTYYFIAHFVSGGAAATGLTVEFRIYAVGSTTPMTVSAIEMGDGLYYCSFTPTSDGEYIAVAHTTGNADQKDIPCYSTTAIPAKEDIDNQLSNSHGSGNWLTADISSLALESTVQGVKSQTDRMLFDDKNYIKANVQDKGILNDPSTEDIESYLAEKHGSGNWESGGSTVNLISVLRMSEDEFVAYVGDQAKVPITVFRGDSLKVDIIVVDANGDAVDLTGATAKFTARKDEASEETILTKDLIITDPSNGKMQLALSPDDTALTPQSYAADIEISFPDGRVKTVWKSQFVVKWDVTR
;
A
#
# COMPACT_ATOMS: atom_id res chain seq x y z
N MET A 1 -36.59 48.52 25.98
CA MET A 1 -35.82 47.38 25.44
C MET A 1 -36.75 46.21 25.17
N VAL A 2 -36.39 45.28 24.27
CA VAL A 2 -37.15 44.04 24.04
C VAL A 2 -36.71 42.99 25.06
N LEU A 3 -37.64 42.52 25.89
CA LEU A 3 -37.40 41.50 26.91
C LEU A 3 -38.10 40.19 26.54
N LYS A 4 -37.51 39.07 26.97
CA LYS A 4 -38.00 37.71 26.77
C LYS A 4 -38.60 37.14 28.05
N SER A 5 -39.77 36.54 27.94
CA SER A 5 -40.46 35.86 29.03
C SER A 5 -39.53 34.84 29.69
N GLY A 6 -39.51 34.84 31.02
CA GLY A 6 -38.70 33.91 31.81
C GLY A 6 -37.20 34.26 31.91
N GLN A 7 -36.69 35.24 31.15
CA GLN A 7 -35.30 35.69 31.29
C GLN A 7 -35.18 36.80 32.34
N THR A 8 -34.22 36.68 33.26
CA THR A 8 -33.96 37.72 34.26
C THR A 8 -33.10 38.84 33.69
N TYR A 9 -33.59 40.08 33.85
CA TYR A 9 -32.90 41.30 33.48
C TYR A 9 -32.54 42.10 34.73
N TYR A 10 -31.42 42.81 34.67
CA TYR A 10 -30.98 43.73 35.71
C TYR A 10 -31.12 45.15 35.21
N PHE A 11 -31.84 45.97 35.98
CA PHE A 11 -31.97 47.40 35.73
C PHE A 11 -31.06 48.14 36.67
N ILE A 12 -30.33 49.13 36.15
CA ILE A 12 -29.39 49.92 36.93
C ILE A 12 -29.70 51.41 36.73
N ALA A 13 -29.67 52.17 37.81
CA ALA A 13 -29.78 53.61 37.83
C ALA A 13 -28.70 54.22 38.73
N HIS A 14 -28.24 55.42 38.38
CA HIS A 14 -27.29 56.19 39.16
C HIS A 14 -27.95 57.49 39.59
N PHE A 15 -28.07 57.73 40.89
CA PHE A 15 -28.60 58.96 41.45
C PHE A 15 -27.47 59.86 41.95
N VAL A 16 -27.61 61.15 41.67
CA VAL A 16 -26.72 62.21 42.17
C VAL A 16 -27.52 63.25 42.95
N SER A 17 -26.88 63.91 43.91
CA SER A 17 -27.44 64.98 44.74
C SER A 17 -26.37 66.03 44.95
N GLY A 18 -26.62 67.26 44.49
CA GLY A 18 -25.61 68.32 44.48
C GLY A 18 -24.38 67.96 43.65
N GLY A 19 -24.54 67.16 42.59
CA GLY A 19 -23.43 66.69 41.74
C GLY A 19 -22.54 65.60 42.33
N ALA A 20 -22.82 65.10 43.54
CA ALA A 20 -22.16 63.94 44.13
C ALA A 20 -23.07 62.71 44.10
N ALA A 21 -22.49 61.51 44.19
CA ALA A 21 -23.24 60.26 44.29
C ALA A 21 -24.20 60.27 45.49
N ALA A 22 -25.48 59.96 45.26
CA ALA A 22 -26.51 59.99 46.28
C ALA A 22 -26.78 58.57 46.82
N THR A 23 -26.37 58.30 48.06
CA THR A 23 -26.52 57.02 48.75
C THR A 23 -27.63 57.07 49.81
N GLY A 24 -28.09 55.91 50.28
CA GLY A 24 -29.12 55.79 51.33
C GLY A 24 -30.55 56.17 50.88
N LEU A 25 -30.78 56.28 49.58
CA LEU A 25 -32.09 56.59 49.01
C LEU A 25 -33.01 55.36 49.06
N THR A 26 -34.30 55.60 49.29
CA THR A 26 -35.34 54.62 48.95
C THR A 26 -35.65 54.76 47.46
N VAL A 27 -35.27 53.74 46.67
CA VAL A 27 -35.46 53.71 45.22
C VAL A 27 -36.39 52.56 44.85
N GLU A 28 -37.35 52.83 43.97
CA GLU A 28 -38.20 51.83 43.34
C GLU A 28 -38.04 51.90 41.81
N PHE A 29 -38.02 50.75 41.16
CA PHE A 29 -38.03 50.64 39.70
C PHE A 29 -39.46 50.42 39.23
N ARG A 30 -39.97 51.34 38.41
CA ARG A 30 -41.28 51.25 37.76
C ARG A 30 -41.09 50.76 36.33
N ILE A 31 -41.55 49.54 36.06
CA ILE A 31 -41.33 48.83 34.80
C ILE A 31 -42.66 48.75 34.04
N TYR A 32 -42.70 49.39 32.88
CA TYR A 32 -43.86 49.46 31.99
C TYR A 32 -43.66 48.53 30.81
N ALA A 33 -44.62 47.65 30.54
CA ALA A 33 -44.75 47.08 29.19
C ALA A 33 -45.22 48.19 28.25
N VAL A 34 -44.65 48.30 27.05
CA VAL A 34 -45.07 49.30 26.05
C VAL A 34 -46.56 49.08 25.73
N GLY A 35 -47.35 50.15 25.85
CA GLY A 35 -48.81 50.11 25.73
C GLY A 35 -49.56 49.91 27.05
N SER A 36 -48.87 49.64 28.16
CA SER A 36 -49.45 49.63 29.51
C SER A 36 -49.24 50.97 30.21
N THR A 37 -50.26 51.43 30.96
CA THR A 37 -50.16 52.61 31.83
C THR A 37 -49.87 52.25 33.29
N THR A 38 -50.00 50.98 33.67
CA THR A 38 -49.75 50.50 35.03
C THR A 38 -48.37 49.87 35.09
N PRO A 39 -47.43 50.44 35.89
CA PRO A 39 -46.12 49.83 36.06
C PRO A 39 -46.16 48.64 37.00
N MET A 40 -45.22 47.73 36.82
CA MET A 40 -44.79 46.82 37.86
C MET A 40 -43.71 47.52 38.69
N THR A 41 -43.85 47.49 40.01
CA THR A 41 -42.89 48.13 40.92
C THR A 41 -41.99 47.10 41.58
N VAL A 42 -40.68 47.34 41.54
CA VAL A 42 -39.67 46.49 42.19
C VAL A 42 -38.76 47.37 43.05
N SER A 43 -38.58 47.01 44.33
CA SER A 43 -37.65 47.73 45.20
C SER A 43 -36.20 47.56 44.73
N ALA A 44 -35.42 48.63 44.79
CA ALA A 44 -34.01 48.61 44.45
C ALA A 44 -33.14 48.04 45.59
N ILE A 45 -31.96 47.57 45.22
CA ILE A 45 -30.83 47.28 46.09
C ILE A 45 -29.74 48.32 45.80
N GLU A 46 -29.22 48.96 46.85
CA GLU A 46 -28.12 49.91 46.74
C GLU A 46 -26.77 49.19 46.66
N MET A 47 -25.92 49.60 45.72
CA MET A 47 -24.57 49.05 45.51
C MET A 47 -23.45 49.94 46.04
N GLY A 48 -23.78 51.14 46.55
CA GLY A 48 -22.83 52.21 46.85
C GLY A 48 -22.60 53.15 45.67
N ASP A 49 -21.88 54.24 45.90
CA ASP A 49 -21.54 55.25 44.89
C ASP A 49 -22.74 55.74 44.05
N GLY A 50 -23.92 55.84 44.68
CA GLY A 50 -25.15 56.30 44.04
C GLY A 50 -25.78 55.31 43.07
N LEU A 51 -25.25 54.09 42.95
CA LEU A 51 -25.76 53.04 42.09
C LEU A 51 -26.84 52.20 42.80
N TYR A 52 -27.94 52.00 42.09
CA TYR A 52 -29.07 51.20 42.52
C TYR A 52 -29.42 50.21 41.42
N TYR A 53 -29.80 48.99 41.79
CA TYR A 53 -30.25 48.00 40.81
C TYR A 53 -31.46 47.20 41.30
N CYS A 54 -32.21 46.62 40.36
CA CYS A 54 -33.19 45.58 40.65
C CYS A 54 -33.11 44.47 39.60
N SER A 55 -33.56 43.26 39.94
CA SER A 55 -33.82 42.20 38.98
C SER A 55 -35.30 42.14 38.62
N PHE A 56 -35.60 41.78 37.37
CA PHE A 56 -36.96 41.60 36.89
C PHE A 56 -37.01 40.52 35.82
N THR A 57 -37.97 39.61 35.95
CA THR A 57 -38.21 38.51 35.01
C THR A 57 -39.61 38.70 34.43
N PRO A 58 -39.76 39.11 33.16
CA PRO A 58 -41.08 39.33 32.57
C PRO A 58 -41.80 37.99 32.39
N THR A 59 -43.13 38.03 32.47
CA THR A 59 -44.00 36.87 32.24
C THR A 59 -44.43 36.73 30.78
N SER A 60 -44.20 37.74 29.95
CA SER A 60 -44.46 37.73 28.51
C SER A 60 -43.30 38.38 27.73
N ASP A 61 -43.11 37.95 26.48
CA ASP A 61 -42.23 38.66 25.55
C ASP A 61 -42.81 40.06 25.25
N GLY A 62 -41.96 41.08 25.12
CA GLY A 62 -42.43 42.40 24.76
C GLY A 62 -41.38 43.51 24.88
N GLU A 63 -41.78 44.72 24.52
CA GLU A 63 -40.98 45.91 24.79
C GLU A 63 -41.31 46.48 26.17
N TYR A 64 -40.28 46.82 26.93
CA TYR A 64 -40.40 47.37 28.29
C TYR A 64 -39.57 48.64 28.46
N ILE A 65 -40.07 49.54 29.30
CA ILE A 65 -39.38 50.76 29.74
C ILE A 65 -39.31 50.72 31.27
N ALA A 66 -38.14 51.00 31.84
CA ALA A 66 -37.98 51.11 33.28
C ALA A 66 -37.53 52.51 33.67
N VAL A 67 -38.14 53.03 34.74
CA VAL A 67 -37.81 54.30 35.36
C VAL A 67 -37.52 54.05 36.83
N ALA A 68 -36.34 54.43 37.29
CA ALA A 68 -36.00 54.41 38.70
C ALA A 68 -36.54 55.70 39.32
N HIS A 69 -37.30 55.54 40.40
CA HIS A 69 -37.94 56.60 41.14
C HIS A 69 -37.41 56.65 42.56
N THR A 70 -37.13 57.85 43.08
CA THR A 70 -36.84 58.05 44.50
C THR A 70 -37.68 59.17 45.11
N THR A 71 -38.06 58.98 46.37
CA THR A 71 -38.68 60.04 47.20
C THR A 71 -37.64 60.87 47.95
N GLY A 72 -36.38 60.45 47.98
CA GLY A 72 -35.28 61.12 48.66
C GLY A 72 -34.77 62.38 47.95
N ASN A 73 -33.71 62.96 48.52
CA ASN A 73 -33.08 64.17 47.99
C ASN A 73 -32.04 63.82 46.90
N ALA A 74 -32.50 63.71 45.66
CA ALA A 74 -31.67 63.59 44.46
C ALA A 74 -31.95 64.75 43.50
N ASP A 75 -30.98 65.07 42.64
CA ASP A 75 -31.09 66.12 41.63
C ASP A 75 -32.18 65.81 40.60
N GLN A 76 -32.38 64.52 40.29
CA GLN A 76 -33.47 64.01 39.47
C GLN A 76 -34.16 62.86 40.22
N LYS A 77 -35.49 62.90 40.31
CA LYS A 77 -36.27 61.89 41.04
C LYS A 77 -36.72 60.72 40.19
N ASP A 78 -36.74 60.90 38.87
CA ASP A 78 -37.13 59.90 37.89
C ASP A 78 -36.04 59.81 36.82
N ILE A 79 -35.35 58.68 36.73
CA ILE A 79 -34.23 58.48 35.81
C ILE A 79 -34.52 57.24 34.94
N PRO A 80 -34.40 57.33 33.61
CA PRO A 80 -34.51 56.15 32.75
C PRO A 80 -33.39 55.16 33.06
N CYS A 81 -33.74 53.89 33.19
CA CYS A 81 -32.77 52.86 33.57
C CYS A 81 -32.06 52.28 32.35
N TYR A 82 -30.82 51.84 32.55
CA TYR A 82 -30.16 50.92 31.63
C TYR A 82 -30.49 49.49 32.04
N SER A 83 -30.71 48.61 31.07
CA SER A 83 -30.87 47.19 31.33
C SER A 83 -29.69 46.40 30.80
N THR A 84 -29.26 45.41 31.55
CA THR A 84 -28.42 44.34 31.05
C THR A 84 -29.12 43.01 31.26
N THR A 85 -28.95 42.07 30.34
CA THR A 85 -29.22 40.66 30.64
C THR A 85 -28.24 40.20 31.70
N ALA A 86 -28.62 39.16 32.47
CA ALA A 86 -27.63 38.40 33.21
C ALA A 86 -26.44 38.06 32.29
N ILE A 87 -25.22 38.22 32.79
CA ILE A 87 -24.08 37.55 32.18
C ILE A 87 -24.45 36.07 32.18
N PRO A 88 -24.42 35.37 31.03
CA PRO A 88 -24.78 33.96 30.97
C PRO A 88 -24.11 33.19 32.10
N ALA A 89 -24.85 32.32 32.79
CA ALA A 89 -24.24 31.51 33.81
C ALA A 89 -23.15 30.64 33.16
N LYS A 90 -22.14 30.22 33.92
CA LYS A 90 -21.12 29.29 33.42
C LYS A 90 -21.76 28.09 32.71
N GLU A 91 -22.84 27.56 33.28
CA GLU A 91 -23.60 26.45 32.71
C GLU A 91 -24.21 26.78 31.34
N ASP A 92 -24.73 28.00 31.13
CA ASP A 92 -25.27 28.42 29.83
C ASP A 92 -24.17 28.50 28.77
N ILE A 93 -22.99 29.00 29.16
CA ILE A 93 -21.81 29.08 28.28
C ILE A 93 -21.33 27.67 27.93
N ASP A 94 -21.20 26.80 28.93
CA ASP A 94 -20.78 25.41 28.76
C ASP A 94 -21.77 24.64 27.87
N ASN A 95 -23.09 24.87 28.02
CA ASN A 95 -24.13 24.28 27.17
C ASN A 95 -24.06 24.81 25.73
N GLN A 96 -23.88 26.12 25.53
CA GLN A 96 -23.73 26.70 24.18
C GLN A 96 -22.50 26.16 23.46
N LEU A 97 -21.36 26.11 24.15
CA LEU A 97 -20.12 25.55 23.61
C LEU A 97 -20.29 24.06 23.29
N SER A 98 -20.94 23.30 24.19
CA SER A 98 -21.15 21.87 23.98
C SER A 98 -22.09 21.58 22.80
N ASN A 99 -23.14 22.40 22.62
CA ASN A 99 -24.05 22.26 21.48
C ASN A 99 -23.37 22.62 20.15
N SER A 100 -22.47 23.60 20.14
CA SER A 100 -21.83 24.11 18.91
C SER A 100 -20.59 23.30 18.51
N HIS A 101 -19.89 22.74 19.48
CA HIS A 101 -18.57 22.15 19.27
C HIS A 101 -18.43 20.70 19.81
N GLY A 102 -19.52 20.10 20.31
CA GLY A 102 -19.55 18.75 20.84
C GLY A 102 -19.34 18.70 22.36
N SER A 103 -19.57 17.55 23.00
CA SER A 103 -19.29 17.40 24.43
C SER A 103 -17.77 17.39 24.66
N GLY A 104 -17.24 18.27 25.51
CA GLY A 104 -15.81 18.30 25.82
C GLY A 104 -15.46 19.18 27.00
N ASN A 105 -14.30 18.95 27.62
CA ASN A 105 -13.74 19.88 28.60
C ASN A 105 -13.08 21.05 27.87
N TRP A 106 -13.78 22.18 27.78
CA TRP A 106 -13.29 23.38 27.09
C TRP A 106 -12.16 24.11 27.82
N LEU A 107 -11.83 23.71 29.05
CA LEU A 107 -10.74 24.31 29.82
C LEU A 107 -9.37 23.76 29.43
N THR A 108 -9.31 22.57 28.81
CA THR A 108 -8.06 21.91 28.45
C THR A 108 -8.20 21.24 27.09
N ALA A 109 -7.31 21.55 26.15
CA ALA A 109 -7.25 20.82 24.89
C ALA A 109 -7.04 19.32 25.15
N ASP A 110 -7.81 18.46 24.48
CA ASP A 110 -7.56 17.02 24.50
C ASP A 110 -6.29 16.73 23.70
N ILE A 111 -5.20 16.46 24.41
CA ILE A 111 -3.90 16.10 23.84
C ILE A 111 -3.64 14.60 23.87
N SER A 112 -4.62 13.77 24.24
CA SER A 112 -4.43 12.32 24.41
C SER A 112 -4.06 11.59 23.11
N SER A 113 -4.41 12.18 21.96
CA SER A 113 -4.05 11.69 20.62
C SER A 113 -2.73 12.22 20.07
N LEU A 114 -2.12 13.21 20.74
CA LEU A 114 -0.83 13.75 20.32
C LEU A 114 0.29 12.78 20.74
N ALA A 115 1.33 12.70 19.92
CA ALA A 115 2.51 11.92 20.26
C ALA A 115 3.12 12.47 21.56
N LEU A 116 3.28 11.60 22.56
CA LEU A 116 3.98 11.95 23.80
C LEU A 116 5.43 12.30 23.48
N GLU A 117 6.03 13.18 24.29
CA GLU A 117 7.45 13.52 24.17
C GLU A 117 8.34 12.28 24.13
N SER A 118 8.02 11.27 24.94
CA SER A 118 8.72 9.98 24.95
C SER A 118 8.66 9.24 23.60
N THR A 119 7.51 9.28 22.93
CA THR A 119 7.35 8.71 21.58
C THR A 119 8.19 9.47 20.57
N VAL A 120 8.16 10.81 20.62
CA VAL A 120 8.93 11.67 19.70
C VAL A 120 10.44 11.48 19.91
N GLN A 121 10.91 11.45 21.15
CA GLN A 121 12.30 11.16 21.49
C GLN A 121 12.70 9.73 21.07
N GLY A 122 11.79 8.76 21.20
CA GLY A 122 11.98 7.40 20.70
C GLY A 122 12.21 7.37 19.19
N VAL A 123 11.37 8.04 18.41
CA VAL A 123 11.55 8.17 16.95
C VAL A 123 12.87 8.85 16.62
N LYS A 124 13.17 9.98 17.28
CA LYS A 124 14.43 10.73 17.09
C LYS A 124 15.65 9.83 17.32
N SER A 125 15.64 9.03 18.38
CA SER A 125 16.75 8.14 18.71
C SER A 125 17.02 7.08 17.63
N GLN A 126 15.99 6.61 16.92
CA GLN A 126 16.16 5.68 15.81
C GLN A 126 16.61 6.40 14.54
N THR A 127 16.06 7.59 14.25
CA THR A 127 16.46 8.37 13.07
C THR A 127 17.87 8.92 13.19
N ASP A 128 18.33 9.27 14.38
CA ASP A 128 19.72 9.73 14.63
C ASP A 128 20.75 8.63 14.32
N ARG A 129 20.35 7.36 14.28
CA ARG A 129 21.21 6.23 13.89
C ARG A 129 21.32 6.09 12.37
N MET A 130 20.49 6.79 11.60
CA MET A 130 20.57 6.79 10.14
C MET A 130 21.72 7.71 9.71
N LEU A 131 22.66 7.16 8.95
CA LEU A 131 23.77 7.92 8.37
C LEU A 131 23.36 8.38 6.97
N PHE A 132 23.75 9.58 6.57
CA PHE A 132 23.47 10.14 5.24
C PHE A 132 24.77 10.39 4.45
N ASP A 133 24.67 10.42 3.12
CA ASP A 133 25.74 10.88 2.23
C ASP A 133 25.66 12.38 1.93
N ASP A 134 26.63 12.89 1.17
CA ASP A 134 26.73 14.32 0.81
C ASP A 134 25.55 14.80 -0.07
N LYS A 135 24.70 13.88 -0.54
CA LYS A 135 23.49 14.13 -1.33
C LYS A 135 22.20 13.84 -0.54
N ASN A 136 22.31 13.58 0.76
CA ASN A 136 21.20 13.21 1.66
C ASN A 136 20.52 11.86 1.37
N TYR A 137 21.22 10.89 0.79
CA TYR A 137 20.75 9.50 0.72
C TYR A 137 21.14 8.72 1.98
N ILE A 138 20.29 7.76 2.39
CA ILE A 138 20.57 6.88 3.54
C ILE A 138 21.73 5.94 3.19
N LYS A 139 22.77 5.96 4.01
CA LYS A 139 23.86 4.98 3.99
C LYS A 139 23.43 3.75 4.80
N ALA A 140 23.23 2.63 4.12
CA ALA A 140 23.04 1.34 4.80
C ALA A 140 24.37 0.90 5.42
N ASN A 141 24.50 1.03 6.75
CA ASN A 141 25.62 0.43 7.49
C ASN A 141 25.24 -1.00 7.86
N VAL A 142 25.53 -1.93 6.95
CA VAL A 142 25.28 -3.35 7.15
C VAL A 142 26.39 -3.90 8.06
N GLN A 143 26.22 -3.75 9.37
CA GLN A 143 27.21 -4.18 10.38
C GLN A 143 27.29 -5.71 10.52
N ASP A 144 26.24 -6.41 10.11
CA ASP A 144 26.21 -7.86 10.04
C ASP A 144 26.24 -8.24 8.56
N LYS A 145 27.34 -8.85 8.10
CA LYS A 145 27.66 -9.14 6.69
C LYS A 145 26.73 -10.20 6.05
N GLY A 146 25.42 -10.08 6.24
CA GLY A 146 24.42 -10.99 5.71
C GLY A 146 24.21 -10.85 4.19
N ILE A 147 23.11 -11.45 3.73
CA ILE A 147 22.72 -11.82 2.33
C ILE A 147 22.83 -10.68 1.28
N LEU A 148 22.95 -9.42 1.69
CA LEU A 148 23.07 -8.26 0.80
C LEU A 148 24.52 -7.81 0.56
N ASN A 149 25.49 -8.41 1.25
CA ASN A 149 26.89 -8.20 0.95
C ASN A 149 27.32 -9.33 0.02
N ASP A 150 27.68 -8.98 -1.22
CA ASP A 150 28.45 -9.90 -2.07
C ASP A 150 29.68 -10.30 -1.23
N PRO A 151 29.83 -11.57 -0.82
CA PRO A 151 30.95 -11.97 0.01
C PRO A 151 32.23 -11.58 -0.73
N SER A 152 33.18 -10.94 -0.04
CA SER A 152 34.45 -10.60 -0.70
C SER A 152 35.09 -11.88 -1.23
N THR A 153 35.91 -11.78 -2.28
CA THR A 153 36.66 -12.93 -2.79
C THR A 153 37.43 -13.65 -1.67
N GLU A 154 37.96 -12.91 -0.70
CA GLU A 154 38.63 -13.46 0.49
C GLU A 154 37.68 -14.20 1.45
N ASP A 155 36.45 -13.69 1.67
CA ASP A 155 35.43 -14.36 2.48
C ASP A 155 34.99 -15.68 1.78
N ILE A 156 34.85 -15.66 0.45
CA ILE A 156 34.55 -16.84 -0.38
C ILE A 156 35.70 -17.86 -0.31
N GLU A 157 36.94 -17.42 -0.50
CA GLU A 157 38.12 -18.27 -0.43
C GLU A 157 38.29 -18.89 0.96
N SER A 158 38.09 -18.11 2.02
CA SER A 158 38.16 -18.61 3.40
C SER A 158 37.11 -19.68 3.65
N TYR A 159 35.86 -19.45 3.21
CA TYR A 159 34.78 -20.42 3.33
C TYR A 159 35.08 -21.70 2.53
N LEU A 160 35.52 -21.58 1.28
CA LEU A 160 35.90 -22.71 0.44
C LEU A 160 37.10 -23.47 1.02
N ALA A 161 38.09 -22.77 1.56
CA ALA A 161 39.24 -23.38 2.21
C ALA A 161 38.84 -24.14 3.48
N GLU A 162 37.88 -23.63 4.25
CA GLU A 162 37.32 -24.32 5.42
C GLU A 162 36.59 -25.62 5.02
N LYS A 163 35.78 -25.57 3.96
CA LYS A 163 34.96 -26.73 3.54
C LYS A 163 35.70 -27.74 2.68
N HIS A 164 36.66 -27.31 1.87
CA HIS A 164 37.29 -28.12 0.83
C HIS A 164 38.81 -28.19 0.96
N GLY A 165 39.40 -27.54 1.97
CA GLY A 165 40.85 -27.47 2.18
C GLY A 165 41.49 -26.28 1.45
N SER A 166 42.63 -25.81 1.97
CA SER A 166 43.42 -24.74 1.35
C SER A 166 43.95 -25.19 0.00
N GLY A 167 43.48 -24.56 -1.08
CA GLY A 167 43.88 -24.83 -2.45
C GLY A 167 43.79 -23.56 -3.29
N ASN A 168 44.59 -23.47 -4.36
CA ASN A 168 44.49 -22.36 -5.31
C ASN A 168 43.34 -22.67 -6.28
N TRP A 169 42.16 -22.12 -6.00
CA TRP A 169 40.92 -22.42 -6.75
C TRP A 169 40.72 -21.51 -7.97
N GLU A 170 41.48 -20.42 -8.06
CA GLU A 170 41.58 -19.64 -9.28
C GLU A 170 42.33 -20.50 -10.32
N SER A 171 41.58 -21.18 -11.18
CA SER A 171 42.15 -21.90 -12.32
C SER A 171 42.71 -20.88 -13.31
N GLY A 172 43.90 -20.36 -13.04
CA GLY A 172 44.69 -19.63 -14.01
C GLY A 172 45.06 -20.56 -15.17
N GLY A 173 44.20 -20.63 -16.19
CA GLY A 173 44.50 -21.16 -17.53
C GLY A 173 44.98 -22.61 -17.64
N SER A 174 45.00 -23.37 -16.55
CA SER A 174 45.44 -24.76 -16.54
C SER A 174 44.20 -25.64 -16.57
N THR A 175 44.01 -26.38 -17.65
CA THR A 175 43.03 -27.46 -17.79
C THR A 175 43.29 -28.50 -16.71
N VAL A 176 42.76 -28.25 -15.51
CA VAL A 176 42.68 -29.28 -14.48
C VAL A 176 41.63 -30.26 -15.01
N ASN A 177 42.13 -31.35 -15.56
CA ASN A 177 41.36 -32.54 -15.88
C ASN A 177 40.89 -33.13 -14.54
N LEU A 178 39.85 -32.51 -13.97
CA LEU A 178 39.12 -33.01 -12.83
C LEU A 178 38.44 -34.29 -13.31
N ILE A 179 39.17 -35.39 -13.17
CA ILE A 179 38.62 -36.75 -13.05
C ILE A 179 37.86 -36.79 -11.72
N SER A 180 36.80 -35.99 -11.65
CA SER A 180 35.68 -36.19 -10.76
C SER A 180 34.91 -37.34 -11.39
N VAL A 181 35.11 -38.53 -10.83
CA VAL A 181 34.37 -39.73 -11.14
C VAL A 181 32.91 -39.54 -10.72
N LEU A 182 32.15 -38.82 -11.55
CA LEU A 182 30.73 -39.01 -11.77
C LEU A 182 30.66 -39.42 -13.24
N ARG A 183 30.69 -40.74 -13.46
CA ARG A 183 30.39 -41.33 -14.78
C ARG A 183 28.92 -41.05 -15.09
N MET A 184 28.62 -39.87 -15.60
CA MET A 184 27.44 -39.68 -16.44
C MET A 184 27.82 -40.28 -17.79
N SER A 185 27.40 -41.53 -17.98
CA SER A 185 27.26 -42.27 -19.24
C SER A 185 27.77 -41.51 -20.49
N GLU A 186 28.90 -41.93 -21.07
CA GLU A 186 29.51 -41.46 -22.34
C GLU A 186 28.62 -41.71 -23.59
N ASP A 187 27.31 -41.82 -23.39
CA ASP A 187 26.39 -42.54 -24.26
C ASP A 187 25.05 -41.80 -24.45
N GLU A 188 24.95 -40.56 -23.95
CA GLU A 188 23.80 -39.67 -24.17
C GLU A 188 24.09 -38.76 -25.36
N PHE A 189 23.48 -39.10 -26.50
CA PHE A 189 23.40 -38.21 -27.65
C PHE A 189 22.21 -37.29 -27.49
N VAL A 190 22.39 -36.00 -27.75
CA VAL A 190 21.33 -35.02 -27.69
C VAL A 190 21.14 -34.41 -29.08
N ALA A 191 19.90 -34.44 -29.56
CA ALA A 191 19.53 -33.73 -30.77
C ALA A 191 18.94 -32.35 -30.41
N TYR A 192 19.46 -31.34 -31.11
CA TYR A 192 19.01 -29.96 -30.99
C TYR A 192 18.04 -29.64 -32.13
N VAL A 193 16.94 -28.97 -31.77
CA VAL A 193 15.97 -28.42 -32.73
C VAL A 193 16.16 -26.91 -32.69
N GLY A 194 16.88 -26.35 -33.67
CA GLY A 194 17.46 -25.00 -33.54
C GLY A 194 18.58 -24.97 -32.49
N ASP A 195 18.55 -24.00 -31.58
CA ASP A 195 19.60 -23.80 -30.55
C ASP A 195 19.25 -24.43 -29.18
N GLN A 196 18.18 -25.22 -29.10
CA GLN A 196 17.68 -25.75 -27.82
C GLN A 196 17.42 -27.26 -27.87
N ALA A 197 17.89 -27.96 -26.83
CA ALA A 197 17.55 -29.36 -26.59
C ALA A 197 16.12 -29.47 -26.05
N LYS A 198 15.39 -30.52 -26.47
CA LYS A 198 14.06 -30.92 -25.94
C LYS A 198 12.88 -29.95 -26.21
N VAL A 199 13.00 -29.02 -27.16
CA VAL A 199 11.89 -28.13 -27.54
C VAL A 199 10.77 -28.91 -28.26
N PRO A 200 9.48 -28.67 -27.94
CA PRO A 200 8.37 -29.25 -28.68
C PRO A 200 8.38 -28.86 -30.16
N ILE A 201 8.14 -29.83 -31.04
CA ILE A 201 7.93 -29.57 -32.47
C ILE A 201 6.45 -29.21 -32.67
N THR A 202 6.17 -28.01 -33.18
CA THR A 202 4.79 -27.49 -33.34
C THR A 202 4.44 -27.27 -34.81
N VAL A 203 3.24 -27.70 -35.22
CA VAL A 203 2.71 -27.49 -36.58
C VAL A 203 1.20 -27.26 -36.55
N PHE A 204 0.66 -26.57 -37.56
CA PHE A 204 -0.78 -26.50 -37.76
C PHE A 204 -1.27 -27.72 -38.56
N ARG A 205 -2.46 -28.22 -38.23
CA ARG A 205 -3.03 -29.41 -38.87
C ARG A 205 -3.17 -29.21 -40.38
N GLY A 206 -2.55 -30.09 -41.16
CA GLY A 206 -2.60 -30.07 -42.62
C GLY A 206 -1.52 -29.22 -43.29
N ASP A 207 -0.61 -28.60 -42.53
CA ASP A 207 0.55 -27.90 -43.08
C ASP A 207 1.74 -28.84 -43.28
N SER A 208 2.63 -28.47 -44.21
CA SER A 208 3.96 -29.08 -44.31
C SER A 208 4.93 -28.46 -43.30
N LEU A 209 5.81 -29.26 -42.71
CA LEU A 209 6.87 -28.78 -41.81
C LEU A 209 8.23 -29.37 -42.22
N LYS A 210 9.28 -28.55 -42.18
CA LYS A 210 10.67 -29.00 -42.26
C LYS A 210 11.42 -28.50 -41.03
N VAL A 211 12.07 -29.42 -40.32
CA VAL A 211 12.88 -29.12 -39.13
C VAL A 211 14.27 -29.67 -39.34
N ASP A 212 15.27 -28.79 -39.37
CA ASP A 212 16.67 -29.17 -39.38
C ASP A 212 17.13 -29.52 -37.95
N ILE A 213 17.84 -30.63 -37.82
CA ILE A 213 18.25 -31.23 -36.56
C ILE A 213 19.74 -31.53 -36.64
N ILE A 214 20.47 -31.17 -35.58
CA ILE A 214 21.90 -31.50 -35.42
C ILE A 214 22.04 -32.41 -34.20
N VAL A 215 22.72 -33.54 -34.40
CA VAL A 215 23.04 -34.51 -33.36
C VAL A 215 24.47 -34.29 -32.90
N VAL A 216 24.62 -34.03 -31.59
CA VAL A 216 25.94 -33.87 -30.96
C VAL A 216 26.10 -34.85 -29.81
N ASP A 217 27.35 -35.15 -29.48
CA ASP A 217 27.72 -35.93 -28.31
C ASP A 217 27.72 -35.09 -27.03
N ALA A 218 28.12 -35.68 -25.91
CA ALA A 218 28.17 -35.01 -24.61
C ALA A 218 29.19 -33.85 -24.56
N ASN A 219 30.15 -33.79 -25.48
CA ASN A 219 31.14 -32.72 -25.59
C ASN A 219 30.65 -31.58 -26.52
N GLY A 220 29.51 -31.76 -27.18
CA GLY A 220 29.00 -30.83 -28.19
C GLY A 220 29.59 -31.04 -29.57
N ASP A 221 30.37 -32.11 -29.78
CA ASP A 221 30.92 -32.45 -31.08
C ASP A 221 29.87 -33.14 -31.94
N ALA A 222 29.86 -32.85 -33.24
CA ALA A 222 28.90 -33.46 -34.16
C ALA A 222 29.11 -34.98 -34.28
N VAL A 223 28.02 -35.74 -34.20
CA VAL A 223 28.05 -37.20 -34.33
C VAL A 223 28.04 -37.57 -35.82
N ASP A 224 28.97 -38.42 -36.26
CA ASP A 224 28.95 -38.96 -37.63
C ASP A 224 27.77 -39.95 -37.81
N LEU A 225 26.83 -39.59 -38.68
CA LEU A 225 25.65 -40.37 -39.03
C LEU A 225 25.83 -41.18 -40.33
N THR A 226 27.07 -41.37 -40.81
CA THR A 226 27.33 -42.10 -42.05
C THR A 226 26.80 -43.53 -41.97
N GLY A 227 25.86 -43.85 -42.87
CA GLY A 227 25.20 -45.16 -42.94
C GLY A 227 24.12 -45.39 -41.88
N ALA A 228 23.87 -44.44 -40.99
CA ALA A 228 22.79 -44.52 -40.02
C ALA A 228 21.41 -44.33 -40.68
N THR A 229 20.36 -44.71 -39.96
CA THR A 229 18.97 -44.37 -40.29
C THR A 229 18.32 -43.73 -39.08
N ALA A 230 17.43 -42.76 -39.30
CA ALA A 230 16.74 -42.07 -38.22
C ALA A 230 15.22 -42.09 -38.43
N LYS A 231 14.47 -42.25 -37.34
CA LYS A 231 13.02 -42.40 -37.34
C LYS A 231 12.38 -41.52 -36.27
N PHE A 232 11.36 -40.77 -36.66
CA PHE A 232 10.48 -40.02 -35.77
C PHE A 232 9.22 -40.84 -35.49
N THR A 233 8.86 -40.96 -34.23
CA THR A 233 7.63 -41.64 -33.81
C THR A 233 6.81 -40.72 -32.92
N ALA A 234 5.50 -40.68 -33.13
CA ALA A 234 4.57 -40.02 -32.21
C ALA A 234 3.48 -40.99 -31.74
N ARG A 235 3.04 -40.80 -30.51
CA ARG A 235 1.96 -41.54 -29.83
C ARG A 235 1.04 -40.57 -29.10
N LYS A 236 -0.16 -41.02 -28.74
CA LYS A 236 -1.12 -40.20 -27.99
C LYS A 236 -0.53 -39.68 -26.67
N ASP A 237 0.13 -40.57 -25.94
CA ASP A 237 0.83 -40.32 -24.69
C ASP A 237 1.92 -41.40 -24.50
N GLU A 238 2.75 -41.29 -23.45
CA GLU A 238 3.87 -42.22 -23.22
C GLU A 238 3.41 -43.65 -22.85
N ALA A 239 2.19 -43.82 -22.35
CA ALA A 239 1.65 -45.12 -21.98
C ALA A 239 0.98 -45.85 -23.16
N SER A 240 0.69 -45.11 -24.24
CA SER A 240 0.07 -45.67 -25.44
C SER A 240 1.01 -46.61 -26.19
N GLU A 241 0.52 -47.78 -26.56
CA GLU A 241 1.23 -48.74 -27.43
C GLU A 241 1.03 -48.42 -28.92
N GLU A 242 -0.02 -47.65 -29.25
CA GLU A 242 -0.38 -47.32 -30.63
C GLU A 242 0.47 -46.15 -31.15
N THR A 243 1.13 -46.39 -32.28
CA THR A 243 1.87 -45.36 -33.00
C THR A 243 0.95 -44.67 -33.99
N ILE A 244 0.79 -43.36 -33.83
CA ILE A 244 -0.09 -42.55 -34.69
C ILE A 244 0.63 -41.95 -35.89
N LEU A 245 1.95 -41.77 -35.79
CA LEU A 245 2.78 -41.26 -36.87
C LEU A 245 4.18 -41.89 -36.76
N THR A 246 4.67 -42.34 -37.90
CA THR A 246 6.03 -42.82 -38.09
C THR A 246 6.58 -42.14 -39.33
N LYS A 247 7.76 -41.52 -39.21
CA LYS A 247 8.41 -40.85 -40.33
C LYS A 247 9.91 -41.07 -40.31
N ASP A 248 10.47 -41.49 -41.44
CA ASP A 248 11.92 -41.54 -41.60
C ASP A 248 12.47 -40.11 -41.79
N LEU A 249 13.56 -39.79 -41.09
CA LEU A 249 14.26 -38.52 -41.26
C LEU A 249 15.24 -38.62 -42.44
N ILE A 250 15.48 -37.48 -43.08
CA ILE A 250 16.43 -37.36 -44.20
C ILE A 250 17.78 -36.92 -43.61
N ILE A 251 18.81 -37.77 -43.67
CA ILE A 251 20.17 -37.39 -43.28
C ILE A 251 20.77 -36.54 -44.40
N THR A 252 21.06 -35.27 -44.11
CA THR A 252 21.46 -34.27 -45.12
C THR A 252 22.97 -34.02 -45.15
N ASP A 253 23.65 -34.15 -44.02
CA ASP A 253 25.11 -34.01 -43.89
C ASP A 253 25.61 -34.96 -42.80
N PRO A 254 25.86 -36.24 -43.15
CA PRO A 254 26.10 -37.30 -42.16
C PRO A 254 27.35 -37.04 -41.32
N SER A 255 28.45 -36.57 -41.92
CA SER A 255 29.71 -36.29 -41.21
C SER A 255 29.62 -35.16 -40.18
N ASN A 256 28.59 -34.30 -40.28
CA ASN A 256 28.35 -33.19 -39.36
C ASN A 256 27.06 -33.38 -38.54
N GLY A 257 26.54 -34.61 -38.44
CA GLY A 257 25.40 -34.92 -37.59
C GLY A 257 24.08 -34.28 -38.00
N LYS A 258 23.92 -33.84 -39.26
CA LYS A 258 22.71 -33.12 -39.69
C LYS A 258 21.70 -34.03 -40.36
N MET A 259 20.45 -33.88 -39.95
CA MET A 259 19.28 -34.54 -40.54
C MET A 259 18.07 -33.60 -40.53
N GLN A 260 17.03 -33.94 -41.30
CA GLN A 260 15.83 -33.14 -41.44
C GLN A 260 14.58 -34.01 -41.23
N LEU A 261 13.69 -33.57 -40.36
CA LEU A 261 12.32 -34.08 -40.30
C LEU A 261 11.47 -33.30 -41.31
N ALA A 262 10.93 -33.99 -42.32
CA ALA A 262 10.06 -33.40 -43.32
C ALA A 262 8.65 -34.03 -43.23
N LEU A 263 7.68 -33.28 -42.72
CA LEU A 263 6.29 -33.67 -42.63
C LEU A 263 5.49 -33.05 -43.77
N SER A 264 4.67 -33.87 -44.43
CA SER A 264 3.70 -33.44 -45.44
C SER A 264 2.35 -33.07 -44.78
N PRO A 265 1.44 -32.41 -45.52
CA PRO A 265 0.07 -32.17 -45.07
C PRO A 265 -0.66 -33.41 -44.54
N ASP A 266 -0.43 -34.57 -45.14
CA ASP A 266 -1.10 -35.82 -44.72
C ASP A 266 -0.50 -36.35 -43.40
N ASP A 267 0.80 -36.18 -43.19
CA ASP A 267 1.46 -36.55 -41.93
C ASP A 267 0.95 -35.68 -40.76
N THR A 268 0.55 -34.43 -41.03
CA THR A 268 0.06 -33.47 -40.02
C THR A 268 -1.46 -33.37 -39.96
N ALA A 269 -2.20 -34.17 -40.73
CA ALA A 269 -3.66 -34.26 -40.71
C ALA A 269 -4.20 -35.01 -39.46
N LEU A 270 -3.51 -34.87 -38.32
CA LEU A 270 -3.85 -35.48 -37.05
C LEU A 270 -4.85 -34.60 -36.26
N THR A 271 -5.53 -35.20 -35.29
CA THR A 271 -6.39 -34.46 -34.35
C THR A 271 -5.55 -33.43 -33.57
N PRO A 272 -5.94 -32.15 -33.52
CA PRO A 272 -5.15 -31.15 -32.80
C PRO A 272 -5.03 -31.46 -31.30
N GLN A 273 -3.82 -31.77 -30.83
CA GLN A 273 -3.43 -32.00 -29.44
C GLN A 273 -1.90 -32.08 -29.32
N SER A 274 -1.41 -32.37 -28.11
CA SER A 274 -0.01 -32.70 -27.86
C SER A 274 0.19 -34.22 -27.86
N TYR A 275 1.22 -34.68 -28.57
CA TYR A 275 1.59 -36.08 -28.71
C TYR A 275 2.95 -36.34 -28.07
N ALA A 276 3.12 -37.46 -27.37
CA ALA A 276 4.44 -37.90 -26.91
C ALA A 276 5.23 -38.40 -28.12
N ALA A 277 6.45 -37.89 -28.31
CA ALA A 277 7.24 -38.19 -29.49
C ALA A 277 8.71 -38.37 -29.18
N ASP A 278 9.38 -39.13 -30.04
CA ASP A 278 10.82 -39.36 -29.99
C ASP A 278 11.46 -39.41 -31.38
N ILE A 279 12.79 -39.29 -31.39
CA ILE A 279 13.63 -39.55 -32.56
C ILE A 279 14.65 -40.61 -32.16
N GLU A 280 14.63 -41.71 -32.89
CA GLU A 280 15.54 -42.85 -32.72
C GLU A 280 16.49 -42.94 -33.91
N ILE A 281 17.78 -43.18 -33.63
CA ILE A 281 18.82 -43.41 -34.64
C ILE A 281 19.32 -44.84 -34.50
N SER A 282 19.36 -45.55 -35.62
CA SER A 282 19.97 -46.88 -35.77
C SER A 282 21.27 -46.74 -36.55
N PHE A 283 22.37 -47.14 -35.93
CA PHE A 283 23.72 -47.06 -36.50
C PHE A 283 24.09 -48.34 -37.28
N PRO A 284 25.05 -48.28 -38.22
CA PRO A 284 25.52 -49.46 -38.97
C PRO A 284 26.08 -50.59 -38.10
N ASP A 285 26.56 -50.27 -36.91
CA ASP A 285 27.09 -51.22 -35.93
C ASP A 285 25.98 -51.94 -35.12
N GLY A 286 24.71 -51.64 -35.40
CA GLY A 286 23.54 -52.22 -34.74
C GLY A 286 23.12 -51.51 -33.45
N ARG A 287 23.83 -50.46 -33.01
CA ARG A 287 23.37 -49.64 -31.88
C ARG A 287 22.14 -48.84 -32.25
N VAL A 288 21.22 -48.71 -31.30
CA VAL A 288 20.00 -47.91 -31.41
C VAL A 288 19.98 -46.90 -30.27
N LYS A 289 19.72 -45.63 -30.57
CA LYS A 289 19.75 -44.54 -29.59
C LYS A 289 18.59 -43.57 -29.81
N THR A 290 17.83 -43.30 -28.74
CA THR A 290 16.86 -42.20 -28.72
C THR A 290 17.59 -40.89 -28.42
N VAL A 291 17.63 -39.98 -29.40
CA VAL A 291 18.41 -38.72 -29.32
C VAL A 291 17.56 -37.50 -28.99
N TRP A 292 16.25 -37.61 -29.13
CA TRP A 292 15.28 -36.59 -28.75
C TRP A 292 14.02 -37.27 -28.22
N LYS A 293 13.48 -36.75 -27.11
CA LYS A 293 12.19 -37.14 -26.55
C LYS A 293 11.51 -35.88 -26.01
N SER A 294 10.37 -35.52 -26.58
CA SER A 294 9.57 -34.35 -26.16
C SER A 294 8.16 -34.45 -26.74
N GLN A 295 7.51 -33.32 -26.97
CA GLN A 295 6.15 -33.24 -27.51
C GLN A 295 6.14 -32.88 -29.00
N PHE A 296 5.23 -33.51 -29.74
CA PHE A 296 4.80 -33.07 -31.07
C PHE A 296 3.40 -32.47 -30.96
N VAL A 297 3.28 -31.17 -31.22
CA VAL A 297 2.06 -30.40 -30.96
C VAL A 297 1.41 -30.03 -32.29
N VAL A 298 0.24 -30.61 -32.56
CA VAL A 298 -0.59 -30.27 -33.72
C VAL A 298 -1.65 -29.27 -33.28
N LYS A 299 -1.64 -28.08 -33.89
CA LYS A 299 -2.58 -26.99 -33.60
C LYS A 299 -3.74 -26.97 -34.60
N TRP A 300 -4.85 -26.38 -34.17
CA TRP A 300 -5.98 -26.10 -35.05
C TRP A 300 -5.58 -25.11 -36.14
N ASP A 301 -5.78 -25.49 -37.40
CA ASP A 301 -5.86 -24.54 -38.51
C ASP A 301 -7.27 -23.94 -38.53
N VAL A 302 -7.36 -22.61 -38.58
CA VAL A 302 -8.63 -21.85 -38.57
C VAL A 302 -9.32 -21.88 -39.94
N THR A 303 -8.56 -22.15 -41.01
CA THR A 303 -9.06 -22.06 -42.38
C THR A 303 -9.67 -23.36 -42.93
N ARG A 304 -9.74 -24.42 -42.12
CA ARG A 304 -10.38 -25.71 -42.44
C ARG A 304 -11.30 -26.23 -41.34
#